data_AF-A0A382UD17-F1
#
_entry.id   AF-A0A382UD17-F1
#
_cell.length_a   1.000
_cell.length_b   1.000
_cell.length_c   1.000
_cell.angle_alpha   90.00
_cell.angle_beta   90.00
_cell.angle_gamma   90.00
#
_symmetry.space_group_name_H-M   'P 1'
#
loop_
_entity.id
_entity.type
_entity.pdbx_description
1 polymer ?
#
loop_
_entity_poly.entity_id
_entity_poly.type
_entity_poly.pdbx_seq_one_letter_code
_entity_poly.pdbx_strand_id
1 'polypeptide(L)'
;MRQSGTNALPHRHLVSNHTIARTPLNDYGSLEQTIRGIRQHRPLDLSAERWLRAHPGGAFGDWRRHAHRCLLEGLHYDPGPLDLRAETLDCCQQDGFSLERVAFNTTPWNRLEGFFLLPDEPARPLPGLVVFHAWGGPMLFGRERIVDTGRDHPLLAAHRATYYSGRYLAQVFARRGYAVIVIDAHHFGARAPRGLEGIPDEYDPFELTVDEYETLDARVR
;
A
#
# COMPACT_ATOMS: atom_id res chain seq x y z
N MET A 1 67.52 -9.87 0.11
CA MET A 1 66.31 -10.06 -0.71
C MET A 1 65.23 -10.65 0.20
N ARG A 2 64.37 -9.80 0.78
CA ARG A 2 63.27 -10.24 1.67
C ARG A 2 61.99 -10.24 0.83
N GLN A 3 61.37 -11.39 0.64
CA GLN A 3 60.03 -11.48 0.05
C GLN A 3 59.01 -11.48 1.21
N SER A 4 58.18 -10.46 1.23
CA SER A 4 57.04 -10.28 2.11
C SER A 4 55.89 -11.19 1.66
N GLY A 5 55.61 -12.24 2.44
CA GLY A 5 54.40 -13.05 2.29
C GLY A 5 53.19 -12.32 2.85
N THR A 6 52.22 -12.01 2.00
CA THR A 6 50.88 -11.54 2.37
C THR A 6 50.10 -12.68 3.00
N ASN A 7 49.83 -12.58 4.30
CA ASN A 7 49.03 -13.55 5.03
C ASN A 7 47.54 -13.19 4.83
N ALA A 8 46.91 -13.73 3.79
CA ALA A 8 45.47 -13.64 3.60
C ALA A 8 44.78 -14.59 4.62
N LEU A 9 43.99 -14.00 5.53
CA LEU A 9 43.18 -14.75 6.48
C LEU A 9 42.13 -15.58 5.71
N PRO A 10 41.91 -16.87 6.05
CA PRO A 10 40.90 -17.67 5.40
C PRO A 10 39.50 -17.14 5.77
N HIS A 11 38.69 -16.85 4.74
CA HIS A 11 37.26 -16.54 4.89
C HIS A 11 36.55 -17.72 5.54
N ARG A 12 36.34 -17.64 6.85
CA ARG A 12 35.56 -18.63 7.60
C ARG A 12 34.08 -18.36 7.30
N HIS A 13 33.52 -19.12 6.36
CA HIS A 13 32.07 -19.16 6.13
C HIS A 13 31.38 -19.65 7.41
N LEU A 14 30.91 -18.72 8.24
CA LEU A 14 29.99 -19.00 9.34
C LEU A 14 28.60 -19.24 8.74
N VAL A 15 28.41 -20.44 8.19
CA VAL A 15 27.07 -20.95 7.89
C VAL A 15 26.42 -21.24 9.23
N SER A 16 25.39 -20.45 9.58
CA SER A 16 24.59 -20.69 10.78
C SER A 16 23.92 -22.06 10.68
N ASN A 17 24.20 -22.98 11.62
CA ASN A 17 23.52 -24.28 11.76
C ASN A 17 22.09 -24.14 12.32
N HIS A 18 21.32 -23.17 11.80
CA HIS A 18 19.89 -23.09 12.09
C HIS A 18 19.11 -23.52 10.87
N THR A 19 18.57 -24.73 10.95
CA THR A 19 17.58 -25.24 10.02
C THR A 19 16.30 -24.43 10.20
N ILE A 20 15.92 -23.67 9.17
CA ILE A 20 14.56 -23.12 9.09
C ILE A 20 13.61 -24.32 9.15
N ALA A 21 12.57 -24.27 9.98
CA ALA A 21 11.69 -25.40 10.30
C ALA A 21 10.96 -26.02 9.09
N ARG A 22 11.11 -25.44 7.89
CA ARG A 22 10.62 -25.96 6.60
C ARG A 22 11.65 -25.66 5.52
N THR A 23 11.82 -26.58 4.57
CA THR A 23 12.52 -26.31 3.32
C THR A 23 11.86 -25.10 2.64
N PRO A 24 12.59 -24.02 2.32
CA PRO A 24 12.01 -22.88 1.61
C PRO A 24 11.37 -23.37 0.30
N LEU A 25 10.09 -23.10 0.10
CA LEU A 25 9.39 -23.39 -1.16
C LEU A 25 9.67 -22.34 -2.25
N ASN A 26 10.38 -21.29 -1.88
CA ASN A 26 10.74 -20.16 -2.72
C ASN A 26 12.08 -20.47 -3.40
N ASP A 27 12.01 -21.32 -4.42
CA ASP A 27 12.99 -21.39 -5.50
C ASP A 27 12.56 -20.37 -6.56
N TYR A 28 13.34 -19.31 -6.75
CA TYR A 28 13.10 -18.30 -7.79
C TYR A 28 13.52 -18.80 -9.19
N GLY A 29 13.70 -20.11 -9.36
CA GLY A 29 14.08 -20.76 -10.59
C GLY A 29 15.45 -20.30 -11.06
N SER A 30 15.54 -19.86 -12.31
CA SER A 30 16.79 -19.38 -12.91
C SER A 30 17.40 -18.16 -12.19
N LEU A 31 16.63 -17.44 -11.37
CA LEU A 31 17.12 -16.29 -10.61
C LEU A 31 17.62 -16.65 -9.20
N GLU A 32 17.45 -17.91 -8.76
CA GLU A 32 17.75 -18.31 -7.39
C GLU A 32 19.20 -18.04 -6.99
N GLN A 33 20.16 -18.43 -7.84
CA GLN A 33 21.59 -18.21 -7.58
C GLN A 33 21.94 -16.71 -7.55
N THR A 34 21.38 -15.94 -8.47
CA THR A 34 21.60 -14.47 -8.54
C THR A 34 21.05 -13.79 -7.29
N ILE A 35 19.82 -14.09 -6.88
CA ILE A 35 19.20 -13.52 -5.67
C ILE A 35 20.00 -13.92 -4.42
N ARG A 36 20.49 -15.16 -4.34
CA ARG A 36 21.37 -15.60 -3.25
C ARG A 36 22.68 -14.81 -3.23
N GLY A 37 23.32 -14.61 -4.37
CA GLY A 37 24.54 -13.81 -4.48
C GLY A 37 24.33 -12.36 -4.01
N ILE A 38 23.24 -11.72 -4.45
CA ILE A 38 22.86 -10.36 -4.01
C ILE A 38 22.67 -10.33 -2.49
N ARG A 39 21.90 -11.27 -1.92
CA ARG A 39 21.65 -11.36 -0.47
C ARG A 39 22.91 -11.65 0.34
N GLN A 40 23.83 -12.46 -0.18
CA GLN A 40 25.11 -12.74 0.48
C GLN A 40 26.05 -11.52 0.47
N HIS A 41 26.03 -10.72 -0.61
CA HIS A 41 26.86 -9.53 -0.73
C HIS A 41 26.38 -8.36 0.14
N ARG A 42 25.06 -8.16 0.23
CA ARG A 42 24.43 -7.19 1.13
C ARG A 42 23.31 -7.85 1.94
N PRO A 43 23.64 -8.50 3.08
CA PRO A 43 22.62 -9.09 3.93
C PRO A 43 21.78 -7.98 4.57
N LEU A 44 20.59 -7.75 4.03
CA LEU A 44 19.50 -7.06 4.72
C LEU A 44 18.91 -8.02 5.76
N ASP A 45 19.69 -8.31 6.81
CA ASP A 45 19.27 -9.21 7.87
C ASP A 45 18.46 -8.46 8.91
N LEU A 46 17.18 -8.25 8.59
CA LEU A 46 16.21 -7.65 9.49
C LEU A 46 15.52 -8.70 10.37
N SER A 47 16.06 -9.91 10.53
CA SER A 47 15.48 -10.89 11.44
C SER A 47 15.67 -10.44 12.90
N ALA A 48 14.57 -10.33 13.64
CA ALA A 48 14.60 -10.01 15.07
C ALA A 48 15.46 -11.02 15.85
N GLU A 49 15.33 -12.30 15.54
CA GLU A 49 16.05 -13.38 16.22
C GLU A 49 17.57 -13.29 16.02
N ARG A 50 18.01 -13.06 14.77
CA ARG A 50 19.45 -12.94 14.46
C ARG A 50 20.03 -11.66 15.02
N TRP A 51 19.29 -10.57 14.94
CA TRP A 51 19.68 -9.30 15.53
C TRP A 51 19.86 -9.43 17.05
N LEU A 52 18.93 -10.05 17.77
CA LEU A 52 19.02 -10.24 19.23
C LEU A 52 20.21 -11.12 19.62
N ARG A 53 20.54 -12.14 18.83
CA ARG A 53 21.75 -12.97 19.06
C ARG A 53 23.05 -12.18 18.86
N ALA A 54 23.07 -11.25 17.91
CA ALA A 54 24.20 -10.36 17.66
C ALA A 54 24.29 -9.19 18.66
N HIS A 55 23.22 -8.89 19.39
CA HIS A 55 23.14 -7.81 20.38
C HIS A 55 22.70 -8.36 21.76
N PRO A 56 23.57 -9.10 22.48
CA PRO A 56 23.27 -9.59 23.81
C PRO A 56 22.86 -8.45 24.74
N GLY A 57 21.66 -8.53 25.32
CA GLY A 57 21.09 -7.47 26.17
C GLY A 57 20.19 -6.46 25.44
N GLY A 58 20.10 -6.52 24.10
CA GLY A 58 19.12 -5.74 23.34
C GLY A 58 17.70 -6.29 23.47
N ALA A 59 16.70 -5.43 23.34
CA ALA A 59 15.28 -5.79 23.36
C ALA A 59 14.67 -5.76 21.95
N PHE A 60 13.51 -6.41 21.78
CA PHE A 60 12.75 -6.37 20.53
C PHE A 60 12.45 -4.95 20.04
N GLY A 61 12.24 -4.01 20.98
CA GLY A 61 12.04 -2.60 20.65
C GLY A 61 13.25 -1.95 19.98
N ASP A 62 14.46 -2.37 20.34
CA ASP A 62 15.71 -1.85 19.76
C ASP A 62 15.88 -2.38 18.32
N TRP A 63 15.64 -3.66 18.11
CA TRP A 63 15.57 -4.25 16.78
C TRP A 63 14.53 -3.55 15.91
N ARG A 64 13.30 -3.34 16.42
CA ARG A 64 12.23 -2.69 15.64
C ARG A 64 12.65 -1.31 15.15
N ARG A 65 13.28 -0.50 16.01
CA ARG A 65 13.80 0.82 15.63
C ARG A 65 14.89 0.70 14.56
N HIS A 66 15.81 -0.25 14.72
CA HIS A 66 16.87 -0.51 13.75
C HIS A 66 16.30 -0.94 12.38
N ALA A 67 15.36 -1.88 12.36
CA ALA A 67 14.74 -2.40 11.15
C ALA A 67 13.90 -1.33 10.42
N HIS A 68 13.11 -0.55 11.16
CA HIS A 68 12.37 0.58 10.58
C HIS A 68 13.31 1.59 9.95
N ARG A 69 14.38 1.98 10.65
CA ARG A 69 15.36 2.93 10.10
C ARG A 69 15.99 2.39 8.82
N CYS A 70 16.43 1.13 8.82
CA CYS A 70 17.01 0.51 7.62
C CYS A 70 16.05 0.52 6.42
N LEU A 71 14.77 0.23 6.65
CA LEU A 71 13.74 0.28 5.60
C LEU A 71 13.52 1.71 5.09
N LEU A 72 13.33 2.67 6.00
CA LEU A 72 13.04 4.06 5.63
C LEU A 72 14.22 4.72 4.92
N GLU A 73 15.45 4.49 5.38
CA GLU A 73 16.67 4.95 4.72
C GLU A 73 16.81 4.29 3.34
N GLY A 74 16.56 2.99 3.23
CA GLY A 74 16.66 2.26 1.96
C GLY A 74 15.60 2.66 0.93
N LEU A 75 14.42 3.07 1.38
CA LEU A 75 13.38 3.66 0.51
C LEU A 75 13.58 5.15 0.26
N HIS A 76 14.60 5.78 0.86
CA HIS A 76 14.78 7.23 0.89
C HIS A 76 13.48 7.96 1.29
N TYR A 77 12.73 7.37 2.23
CA TYR A 77 11.41 7.87 2.60
C TYR A 77 11.51 8.82 3.79
N ASP A 78 11.29 10.11 3.50
CA ASP A 78 11.08 11.17 4.48
C ASP A 78 9.81 11.95 4.08
N PRO A 79 8.67 11.75 4.78
CA PRO A 79 7.43 12.44 4.44
C PRO A 79 7.41 13.91 4.90
N GLY A 80 8.44 14.35 5.64
CA GLY A 80 8.45 15.65 6.31
C GLY A 80 7.44 15.72 7.48
N PRO A 81 7.23 16.92 8.06
CA PRO A 81 6.24 17.11 9.11
C PRO A 81 4.82 16.85 8.61
N LEU A 82 4.03 16.10 9.37
CA LEU A 82 2.64 15.81 9.04
C LEU A 82 1.69 16.80 9.74
N ASP A 83 0.97 17.59 8.95
CA ASP A 83 -0.20 18.35 9.37
C ASP A 83 -1.37 17.97 8.45
N LEU A 84 -2.28 17.14 8.95
CA LEU A 84 -3.35 16.53 8.15
C LEU A 84 -4.26 17.57 7.50
N ARG A 85 -4.53 18.71 8.15
CA ARG A 85 -5.53 19.71 7.68
C ARG A 85 -6.77 19.05 7.06
N ALA A 86 -7.35 18.10 7.79
CA ALA A 86 -8.48 17.31 7.33
C ALA A 86 -9.72 18.19 7.23
N GLU A 87 -10.48 18.00 6.16
CA GLU A 87 -11.68 18.76 5.82
C GLU A 87 -12.72 17.81 5.25
N THR A 88 -13.96 17.90 5.74
CA THR A 88 -15.10 17.21 5.14
C THR A 88 -15.65 18.10 4.03
N LEU A 89 -15.57 17.61 2.80
CA LEU A 89 -16.02 18.32 1.60
C LEU A 89 -17.52 18.17 1.37
N ASP A 90 -18.04 16.96 1.60
CA ASP A 90 -19.46 16.66 1.63
C ASP A 90 -19.73 15.46 2.53
N CYS A 91 -21.01 15.27 2.87
CA CYS A 91 -21.48 14.18 3.70
C CYS A 91 -22.88 13.75 3.26
N CYS A 92 -23.11 12.44 3.20
CA CYS A 92 -24.43 11.87 3.02
C CYS A 92 -24.68 10.77 4.06
N GLN A 93 -25.91 10.72 4.57
CA GLN A 93 -26.33 9.63 5.45
C GLN A 93 -26.70 8.40 4.60
N GLN A 94 -26.19 7.24 5.00
CA GLN A 94 -26.55 5.95 4.43
C GLN A 94 -27.18 5.07 5.52
N ASP A 95 -27.72 3.93 5.12
CA ASP A 95 -28.28 2.95 6.06
C ASP A 95 -27.18 2.35 6.95
N GLY A 96 -27.12 2.83 8.20
CA GLY A 96 -26.25 2.38 9.29
C GLY A 96 -24.89 3.09 9.41
N PHE A 97 -24.62 4.13 8.61
CA PHE A 97 -23.39 4.93 8.68
C PHE A 97 -23.51 6.26 7.91
N SER A 98 -22.67 7.25 8.26
CA SER A 98 -22.43 8.41 7.41
C SER A 98 -21.27 8.15 6.44
N LEU A 99 -21.41 8.63 5.20
CA LEU A 99 -20.36 8.64 4.19
C LEU A 99 -19.91 10.09 3.95
N GLU A 100 -18.67 10.37 4.28
CA GLU A 100 -18.05 11.67 4.11
C GLU A 100 -17.02 11.61 2.99
N ARG A 101 -17.07 12.55 2.03
CA ARG A 101 -15.91 12.81 1.19
C ARG A 101 -15.01 13.79 1.92
N VAL A 102 -13.77 13.40 2.14
CA VAL A 102 -12.80 14.16 2.92
C VAL A 102 -11.57 14.51 2.09
N ALA A 103 -10.93 15.64 2.38
CA ALA A 103 -9.62 15.99 1.88
C ALA A 103 -8.64 16.22 3.03
N PHE A 104 -7.42 15.70 2.90
CA PHE A 104 -6.38 15.80 3.92
C PHE A 104 -4.99 15.66 3.32
N ASN A 105 -3.99 16.18 4.02
CA ASN A 105 -2.59 16.10 3.64
C ASN A 105 -2.00 14.79 4.14
N THR A 106 -1.16 14.15 3.33
CA THR A 106 -0.32 13.01 3.76
C THR A 106 1.15 13.38 3.92
N THR A 107 1.55 14.50 3.32
CA THR A 107 2.86 15.17 3.44
C THR A 107 2.62 16.67 3.27
N PRO A 108 3.61 17.56 3.49
CA PRO A 108 3.44 18.99 3.24
C PRO A 108 3.14 19.34 1.77
N TRP A 109 3.31 18.40 0.84
CA TRP A 109 3.22 18.63 -0.62
C TRP A 109 2.10 17.84 -1.28
N ASN A 110 1.40 16.99 -0.52
CA ASN A 110 0.42 16.08 -1.08
C ASN A 110 -0.88 16.13 -0.28
N ARG A 111 -1.93 16.65 -0.92
CA ARG A 111 -3.31 16.63 -0.43
C ARG A 111 -4.08 15.59 -1.24
N LEU A 112 -4.73 14.67 -0.54
CA LEU A 112 -5.51 13.60 -1.12
C LEU A 112 -6.98 13.79 -0.76
N GLU A 113 -7.86 13.25 -1.60
CA GLU A 113 -9.23 12.99 -1.21
C GLU A 113 -9.42 11.52 -0.82
N GLY A 114 -10.40 11.27 0.05
CA GLY A 114 -10.85 9.93 0.42
C GLY A 114 -12.34 9.89 0.74
N PHE A 115 -12.86 8.69 0.89
CA PHE A 115 -14.15 8.47 1.54
C PHE A 115 -13.92 7.99 2.96
N PHE A 116 -14.58 8.63 3.93
CA PHE A 116 -14.59 8.26 5.33
C PHE A 116 -15.99 7.82 5.72
N LEU A 117 -16.12 6.56 6.18
CA LEU A 117 -17.38 5.98 6.59
C LEU A 117 -17.39 5.84 8.10
N LEU A 118 -18.39 6.41 8.76
CA LEU A 118 -18.54 6.37 10.20
C LEU A 118 -19.85 5.68 10.58
N PRO A 119 -19.83 4.54 11.29
CA PRO A 119 -21.05 3.86 11.71
C PRO A 119 -21.91 4.73 12.62
N ASP A 120 -23.23 4.49 12.55
CA ASP A 120 -24.20 5.15 13.42
C ASP A 120 -24.10 4.63 14.86
N GLU A 121 -24.14 5.55 15.83
CA GLU A 121 -24.22 5.29 17.28
C GLU A 121 -23.23 4.27 17.91
N PRO A 122 -21.97 4.14 17.49
CA PRO A 122 -21.08 3.21 18.15
C PRO A 122 -20.51 3.79 19.45
N ALA A 123 -20.38 2.94 20.47
CA ALA A 123 -19.55 3.26 21.62
C ALA A 123 -18.11 3.53 21.15
N ARG A 124 -17.60 4.73 21.43
CA ARG A 124 -16.24 5.15 21.05
C ARG A 124 -15.22 4.70 22.12
N PRO A 125 -13.94 4.46 21.78
CA PRO A 125 -13.33 4.61 20.45
C PRO A 125 -13.67 3.46 19.48
N LEU A 126 -13.73 3.79 18.20
CA LEU A 126 -13.97 2.82 17.12
C LEU A 126 -12.67 2.16 16.64
N PRO A 127 -12.69 0.87 16.28
CA PRO A 127 -11.62 0.29 15.47
C PRO A 127 -11.63 0.94 14.08
N GLY A 128 -10.47 1.45 13.66
CA GLY A 128 -10.27 2.09 12.35
C GLY A 128 -9.69 1.11 11.31
N LEU A 129 -10.20 1.16 10.08
CA LEU A 129 -9.70 0.41 8.94
C LEU A 129 -9.30 1.36 7.81
N VAL A 130 -8.08 1.20 7.30
CA VAL A 130 -7.64 1.76 6.02
C VAL A 130 -7.84 0.67 4.98
N VAL A 131 -8.76 0.89 4.04
CA VAL A 131 -9.13 -0.12 3.04
C VAL A 131 -8.69 0.34 1.66
N PHE A 132 -8.02 -0.54 0.92
CA PHE A 132 -7.53 -0.27 -0.42
C PHE A 132 -8.32 -1.05 -1.47
N HIS A 133 -8.54 -0.44 -2.63
CA HIS A 133 -9.01 -1.16 -3.82
C HIS A 133 -7.85 -1.94 -4.47
N ALA A 134 -8.17 -2.86 -5.39
CA ALA A 134 -7.19 -3.68 -6.07
C ALA A 134 -6.50 -2.90 -7.20
N TRP A 135 -5.31 -3.34 -7.63
CA TRP A 135 -4.56 -2.69 -8.71
C TRP A 135 -5.17 -2.94 -10.09
N GLY A 136 -5.55 -4.18 -10.44
CA GLY A 136 -6.15 -4.46 -11.76
C GLY A 136 -7.56 -3.88 -11.90
N GLY A 137 -8.05 -3.67 -13.13
CA GLY A 137 -9.41 -3.19 -13.40
C GLY A 137 -9.48 -1.78 -14.00
N PRO A 138 -10.67 -1.16 -14.04
CA PRO A 138 -10.89 0.17 -14.61
C PRO A 138 -10.14 1.22 -13.76
N MET A 139 -9.08 1.81 -14.30
CA MET A 139 -8.13 2.68 -13.58
C MET A 139 -8.65 4.11 -13.38
N LEU A 140 -9.55 4.59 -14.24
CA LEU A 140 -10.22 5.88 -14.04
C LEU A 140 -11.14 5.89 -12.80
N PHE A 141 -11.43 4.72 -12.22
CA PHE A 141 -12.08 4.58 -10.91
C PHE A 141 -11.11 4.08 -9.85
N GLY A 142 -11.18 4.64 -8.64
CA GLY A 142 -10.37 4.22 -7.51
C GLY A 142 -11.24 3.71 -6.37
N ARG A 143 -11.44 4.54 -5.35
CA ARG A 143 -12.25 4.32 -4.15
C ARG A 143 -13.71 3.94 -4.46
N GLU A 144 -14.27 4.45 -5.56
CA GLU A 144 -15.64 4.15 -6.05
C GLU A 144 -15.84 2.67 -6.38
N ARG A 145 -14.75 1.92 -6.57
CA ARG A 145 -14.80 0.46 -6.81
C ARG A 145 -15.29 -0.31 -5.60
N ILE A 146 -15.09 0.24 -4.41
CA ILE A 146 -15.40 -0.42 -3.13
C ILE A 146 -16.23 0.45 -2.17
N VAL A 147 -16.61 1.65 -2.60
CA VAL A 147 -17.50 2.59 -1.90
C VAL A 147 -18.66 2.92 -2.83
N ASP A 148 -19.88 2.82 -2.32
CA ASP A 148 -21.07 3.22 -3.06
C ASP A 148 -21.24 4.73 -2.91
N THR A 149 -21.26 5.44 -4.04
CA THR A 149 -21.44 6.90 -4.08
C THR A 149 -22.84 7.29 -4.58
N GLY A 150 -23.72 6.31 -4.80
CA GLY A 150 -25.01 6.50 -5.47
C GLY A 150 -24.92 6.61 -6.99
N ARG A 151 -23.71 6.52 -7.56
CA ARG A 151 -23.45 6.45 -9.01
C ARG A 151 -22.78 5.12 -9.34
N ASP A 152 -23.03 4.62 -10.53
CA ASP A 152 -22.38 3.39 -11.01
C ASP A 152 -22.15 3.48 -12.53
N HIS A 153 -21.13 2.77 -13.00
CA HIS A 153 -20.79 2.66 -14.41
C HIS A 153 -20.77 1.19 -14.83
N PRO A 154 -21.19 0.81 -16.04
CA PRO A 154 -21.26 -0.60 -16.45
C PRO A 154 -19.97 -1.40 -16.22
N LEU A 155 -18.80 -0.80 -16.53
CA LEU A 155 -17.49 -1.40 -16.29
C LEU A 155 -17.18 -1.56 -14.79
N LEU A 156 -17.61 -0.60 -13.97
CA LEU A 156 -17.43 -0.62 -12.53
C LEU A 156 -18.28 -1.73 -11.89
N ALA A 157 -19.55 -1.85 -12.31
CA ALA A 157 -20.46 -2.91 -11.88
C ALA A 157 -19.96 -4.30 -12.25
N ALA A 158 -19.52 -4.49 -13.51
CA ALA A 158 -18.97 -5.76 -13.99
C ALA A 158 -17.69 -6.16 -13.25
N HIS A 159 -16.80 -5.19 -13.04
CA HIS A 159 -15.59 -5.38 -12.24
C HIS A 159 -15.93 -5.75 -10.79
N ARG A 160 -16.90 -5.05 -10.17
CA ARG A 160 -17.33 -5.31 -8.80
C ARG A 160 -17.97 -6.69 -8.63
N ALA A 161 -18.77 -7.14 -9.59
CA ALA A 161 -19.32 -8.49 -9.61
C ALA A 161 -18.22 -9.56 -9.62
N THR A 162 -17.17 -9.34 -10.42
CA THR A 162 -16.07 -10.31 -10.62
C THR A 162 -15.12 -10.37 -9.43
N TYR A 163 -14.65 -9.22 -8.93
CA TYR A 163 -13.53 -9.16 -7.99
C TYR A 163 -13.94 -8.85 -6.54
N TYR A 164 -15.16 -8.36 -6.33
CA TYR A 164 -15.66 -7.97 -5.00
C TYR A 164 -16.96 -8.69 -4.63
N SER A 165 -17.32 -9.75 -5.37
CA SER A 165 -18.59 -10.49 -5.19
C SER A 165 -19.82 -9.57 -5.22
N GLY A 166 -19.76 -8.49 -6.02
CA GLY A 166 -20.82 -7.48 -6.13
C GLY A 166 -20.93 -6.52 -4.94
N ARG A 167 -20.01 -6.57 -3.97
CA ARG A 167 -20.09 -5.78 -2.73
C ARG A 167 -19.23 -4.53 -2.77
N TYR A 168 -19.72 -3.47 -2.16
CA TYR A 168 -18.91 -2.32 -1.76
C TYR A 168 -18.26 -2.61 -0.41
N LEU A 169 -17.00 -3.06 -0.44
CA LEU A 169 -16.29 -3.60 0.72
C LEU A 169 -16.24 -2.62 1.91
N ALA A 170 -16.11 -1.32 1.67
CA ALA A 170 -16.03 -0.33 2.73
C ALA A 170 -17.33 -0.27 3.56
N GLN A 171 -18.48 -0.30 2.90
CA GLN A 171 -19.80 -0.27 3.56
C GLN A 171 -20.03 -1.54 4.40
N VAL A 172 -19.52 -2.67 3.94
CA VAL A 172 -19.59 -3.95 4.66
C VAL A 172 -18.85 -3.88 6.01
N PHE A 173 -17.74 -3.13 6.08
CA PHE A 173 -17.04 -2.89 7.33
C PHE A 173 -17.70 -1.81 8.18
N ALA A 174 -18.15 -0.70 7.56
CA ALA A 174 -18.84 0.36 8.28
C ALA A 174 -20.06 -0.18 9.04
N ARG A 175 -20.93 -0.95 8.38
CA ARG A 175 -22.10 -1.62 8.99
C ARG A 175 -21.76 -2.65 10.08
N ARG A 176 -20.49 -3.05 10.20
CA ARG A 176 -19.99 -3.92 11.28
C ARG A 176 -19.38 -3.15 12.45
N GLY A 177 -19.47 -1.82 12.45
CA GLY A 177 -18.99 -0.97 13.54
C GLY A 177 -17.54 -0.54 13.41
N TYR A 178 -16.96 -0.55 12.20
CA TYR A 178 -15.62 -0.01 11.95
C TYR A 178 -15.70 1.40 11.39
N ALA A 179 -14.84 2.32 11.85
CA ALA A 179 -14.57 3.54 11.10
C ALA A 179 -13.67 3.19 9.90
N VAL A 180 -14.07 3.55 8.69
CA VAL A 180 -13.37 3.13 7.46
C VAL A 180 -12.90 4.34 6.68
N ILE A 181 -11.64 4.34 6.24
CA ILE A 181 -11.14 5.29 5.25
C ILE A 181 -10.68 4.57 3.99
N VAL A 182 -11.08 5.10 2.83
CA VAL A 182 -10.68 4.62 1.51
C VAL A 182 -10.07 5.77 0.73
N ILE A 183 -8.89 5.53 0.18
CA ILE A 183 -8.20 6.46 -0.72
C ILE A 183 -7.85 5.76 -2.03
N ASP A 184 -7.64 6.56 -3.07
CA ASP A 184 -7.16 6.06 -4.34
C ASP A 184 -5.68 5.66 -4.24
N ALA A 185 -5.35 4.53 -4.86
CA ALA A 185 -3.96 4.23 -5.19
C ALA A 185 -3.43 5.26 -6.21
N HIS A 186 -2.11 5.43 -6.25
CA HIS A 186 -1.49 6.29 -7.25
C HIS A 186 -1.77 5.77 -8.67
N HIS A 187 -2.08 6.66 -9.62
CA HIS A 187 -2.59 6.35 -10.97
C HIS A 187 -4.06 5.89 -11.07
N PHE A 188 -4.85 5.97 -9.99
CA PHE A 188 -6.26 5.61 -10.01
C PHE A 188 -7.18 6.77 -9.65
N GLY A 189 -8.40 6.77 -10.19
CA GLY A 189 -9.46 7.69 -9.76
C GLY A 189 -9.07 9.16 -9.87
N ALA A 190 -9.16 9.88 -8.75
CA ALA A 190 -8.75 11.28 -8.65
C ALA A 190 -7.22 11.47 -8.76
N ARG A 191 -6.44 10.39 -8.64
CA ARG A 191 -4.97 10.38 -8.70
C ARG A 191 -4.41 9.84 -10.02
N ALA A 192 -5.25 9.72 -11.05
CA ALA A 192 -4.83 9.45 -12.42
C ALA A 192 -3.97 10.61 -12.96
N PRO A 193 -3.06 10.37 -13.93
CA PRO A 193 -2.16 11.39 -14.49
C PRO A 193 -2.90 12.31 -15.48
N ARG A 194 -3.90 13.05 -14.97
CA ARG A 194 -4.67 14.04 -15.73
C ARG A 194 -3.75 15.11 -16.32
N GLY A 195 -4.00 15.52 -17.55
CA GLY A 195 -3.20 16.52 -18.26
C GLY A 195 -1.91 16.00 -18.90
N LEU A 196 -1.61 14.69 -18.79
CA LEU A 196 -0.39 14.08 -19.35
C LEU A 196 -0.73 13.12 -20.49
N GLU A 197 0.15 13.01 -21.49
CA GLU A 197 0.07 12.01 -22.57
C GLU A 197 -1.30 11.93 -23.29
N GLY A 198 -1.97 13.08 -23.42
CA GLY A 198 -3.28 13.18 -24.07
C GLY A 198 -4.47 12.78 -23.19
N ILE A 199 -4.28 12.62 -21.88
CA ILE A 199 -5.34 12.49 -20.88
C ILE A 199 -5.87 13.90 -20.58
N PRO A 200 -7.18 14.16 -20.69
CA PRO A 200 -7.74 15.47 -20.38
C PRO A 200 -7.47 15.87 -18.91
N ASP A 201 -7.34 17.18 -18.67
CA ASP A 201 -7.21 17.73 -17.32
C ASP A 201 -8.45 17.42 -16.47
N GLU A 202 -9.63 17.54 -17.08
CA GLU A 202 -10.92 17.33 -16.43
C GLU A 202 -11.77 16.34 -17.23
N TYR A 203 -12.34 15.37 -16.51
CA TYR A 203 -13.33 14.43 -17.03
C TYR A 203 -14.00 13.74 -15.83
N ASP A 204 -15.29 13.40 -15.98
CA ASP A 204 -16.00 12.56 -15.03
C ASP A 204 -16.12 11.14 -15.60
N PRO A 205 -15.46 10.13 -15.01
CA PRO A 205 -15.48 8.77 -15.54
C PRO A 205 -16.87 8.12 -15.53
N PHE A 206 -17.83 8.64 -14.75
CA PHE A 206 -19.20 8.15 -14.75
C PHE A 206 -20.03 8.65 -15.94
N GLU A 207 -19.63 9.75 -16.59
CA GLU A 207 -20.34 10.33 -17.74
C GLU A 207 -19.83 9.81 -19.09
N LEU A 208 -18.73 9.04 -19.08
CA LEU A 208 -18.19 8.40 -20.28
C LEU A 208 -19.05 7.21 -20.67
N THR A 209 -19.25 7.03 -21.97
CA THR A 209 -19.69 5.73 -22.50
C THR A 209 -18.62 4.67 -22.28
N VAL A 210 -18.97 3.38 -22.42
CA VAL A 210 -18.00 2.28 -22.29
C VAL A 210 -16.82 2.45 -23.26
N ASP A 211 -17.08 2.79 -24.52
CA ASP A 211 -16.05 2.94 -25.55
C ASP A 211 -15.12 4.14 -25.28
N GLU A 212 -15.68 5.27 -24.84
CA GLU A 212 -14.91 6.45 -24.43
C GLU A 212 -14.07 6.17 -23.19
N TYR A 213 -14.65 5.48 -22.21
CA TYR A 213 -13.95 5.04 -21.01
C TYR A 213 -12.76 4.17 -21.39
N GLU A 214 -12.96 3.12 -22.18
CA GLU A 214 -11.90 2.17 -22.54
C GLU A 214 -10.77 2.86 -23.33
N THR A 215 -11.13 3.77 -24.23
CA THR A 215 -10.17 4.58 -24.98
C THR A 215 -9.29 5.44 -24.07
N LEU A 216 -9.89 6.05 -23.05
CA LEU A 216 -9.16 6.89 -22.11
C LEU A 216 -8.36 6.07 -21.09
N ASP A 217 -8.95 4.99 -20.57
CA ASP A 217 -8.31 4.05 -19.62
C ASP A 217 -7.05 3.42 -20.23
N ALA A 218 -7.06 3.14 -21.54
CA ALA A 218 -5.89 2.65 -22.28
C ALA A 218 -4.71 3.63 -22.29
N ARG A 219 -4.95 4.94 -22.12
CA ARG A 219 -3.89 5.95 -22.01
C ARG A 219 -3.33 6.08 -20.59
N VAL A 220 -4.09 5.65 -19.59
CA VAL A 220 -3.68 5.69 -18.17
C VAL A 220 -2.85 4.47 -17.78
N ARG A 221 -2.96 3.37 -18.53
CA ARG A 221 -2.21 2.11 -18.34
C ARG A 221 -0.78 2.18 -18.86
#